data_AF-E2CSK5-F1
#
_entry.id   AF-E2CSK5-F1
#
_cell.length_a   1.000
_cell.length_b   1.000
_cell.length_c   1.000
_cell.angle_alpha   90.00
_cell.angle_beta   90.00
_cell.angle_gamma   90.00
#
_symmetry.space_group_name_H-M   'P 1'
#
loop_
_entity.id
_entity.type
_entity.pdbx_description
1 polymer ?
#
loop_
_entity_poly.entity_id
_entity_poly.type
_entity_poly.pdbx_seq_one_letter_code
_entity_poly.pdbx_strand_id
1 'polypeptide(L)'
;MRPHSVVAAFVAANLLMGSVPSLAQAPDCYLPEKPFDYHLPKSDPLYEYAREEFQTYLEDLESYMRCLEQARGGAFRDLSEGYEEYRRIYGSDAVLRSPSPSDPAHR
;
A
#
# COMPACT_ATOMS: atom_id res chain seq x y z
N MET A 1 -48.33 39.22 -16.40
CA MET A 1 -47.86 38.25 -17.42
C MET A 1 -46.86 37.32 -16.78
N ARG A 2 -47.26 36.05 -16.57
CA ARG A 2 -46.38 34.94 -16.17
C ARG A 2 -45.76 34.35 -17.43
N PRO A 3 -44.49 33.93 -17.37
CA PRO A 3 -44.10 32.67 -17.97
C PRO A 3 -43.83 31.66 -16.85
N HIS A 4 -44.62 30.59 -16.89
CA HIS A 4 -44.34 29.36 -16.18
C HIS A 4 -43.20 28.60 -16.88
N SER A 5 -42.57 27.73 -16.10
CA SER A 5 -42.26 26.35 -16.47
C SER A 5 -40.77 25.96 -16.56
N VAL A 6 -40.45 25.01 -15.67
CA VAL A 6 -39.46 23.94 -15.77
C VAL A 6 -37.98 24.31 -15.58
N VAL A 7 -37.57 24.50 -14.32
CA VAL A 7 -36.38 23.79 -13.83
C VAL A 7 -36.78 23.16 -12.49
N ALA A 8 -37.69 22.19 -12.58
CA ALA A 8 -37.98 21.29 -11.48
C ALA A 8 -36.80 20.33 -11.32
N ALA A 9 -36.43 20.11 -10.06
CA ALA A 9 -35.90 18.87 -9.55
C ALA A 9 -34.60 18.36 -10.18
N PHE A 10 -33.46 18.64 -9.53
CA PHE A 10 -32.50 17.59 -9.15
C PHE A 10 -31.71 18.06 -7.93
N VAL A 11 -32.43 18.33 -6.83
CA VAL A 11 -31.84 18.29 -5.49
C VAL A 11 -31.99 16.86 -4.99
N ALA A 12 -30.89 16.31 -4.50
CA ALA A 12 -30.79 15.11 -3.68
C ALA A 12 -31.10 13.76 -4.37
N ALA A 13 -30.04 13.04 -4.73
CA ALA A 13 -29.88 11.62 -4.41
C ALA A 13 -28.61 11.12 -5.11
N ASN A 14 -27.49 11.00 -4.39
CA ASN A 14 -26.43 10.01 -4.64
C ASN A 14 -25.34 10.16 -3.57
N LEU A 15 -25.74 9.99 -2.30
CA LEU A 15 -24.86 9.93 -1.13
C LEU A 15 -25.11 8.62 -0.39
N LEU A 16 -25.10 7.50 -1.13
CA LEU A 16 -25.15 6.13 -0.60
C LEU A 16 -24.28 5.20 -1.45
N MET A 17 -23.10 5.66 -1.89
CA MET A 17 -22.02 4.71 -2.17
C MET A 17 -21.39 4.35 -0.83
N GLY A 18 -21.93 3.30 -0.20
CA GLY A 18 -21.23 2.65 0.90
C GLY A 18 -19.86 2.22 0.39
N SER A 19 -18.81 2.69 1.05
CA SER A 19 -17.46 2.19 0.86
C SER A 19 -17.49 0.69 1.17
N VAL A 20 -17.49 -0.13 0.13
CA VAL A 20 -17.21 -1.55 0.27
C VAL A 20 -15.86 -1.63 0.98
N PRO A 21 -15.74 -2.28 2.15
CA PRO A 21 -14.44 -2.53 2.73
C PRO A 21 -13.68 -3.33 1.69
N SER A 22 -12.71 -2.67 1.04
CA SER A 22 -11.76 -3.35 0.19
C SER A 22 -11.05 -4.31 1.13
N LEU A 23 -11.35 -5.60 1.00
CA LEU A 23 -10.50 -6.64 1.56
C LEU A 23 -9.11 -6.30 1.02
N ALA A 24 -8.25 -5.77 1.88
CA ALA A 24 -6.94 -5.28 1.49
C ALA A 24 -6.11 -6.49 1.06
N GLN A 25 -6.25 -6.86 -0.21
CA GLN A 25 -5.30 -7.73 -0.88
C GLN A 25 -4.03 -6.90 -0.94
N ALA A 26 -3.07 -7.22 -0.08
CA ALA A 26 -1.76 -6.62 -0.14
C ALA A 26 -1.26 -6.77 -1.59
N PRO A 27 -0.85 -5.69 -2.26
CA PRO A 27 -0.20 -5.84 -3.54
C PRO A 27 1.02 -6.73 -3.34
N ASP A 28 1.19 -7.75 -4.19
CA ASP A 28 2.43 -8.51 -4.22
C ASP A 28 3.54 -7.56 -4.68
N CYS A 29 4.30 -7.03 -3.73
CA CYS A 29 5.46 -6.20 -4.00
C CYS A 29 6.63 -7.11 -4.37
N TYR A 30 7.00 -7.13 -5.66
CA TYR A 30 8.12 -7.93 -6.15
C TYR A 30 9.43 -7.14 -6.03
N LEU A 31 10.40 -7.70 -5.32
CA LEU A 31 11.75 -7.15 -5.22
C LEU A 31 12.45 -7.30 -6.58
N PRO A 32 12.89 -6.20 -7.24
CA PRO A 32 13.64 -6.31 -8.49
C PRO A 32 14.96 -7.06 -8.30
N GLU A 33 15.36 -7.80 -9.32
CA GLU A 33 16.63 -8.50 -9.36
C GLU A 33 17.78 -7.49 -9.50
N LYS A 34 18.81 -7.64 -8.68
CA LYS A 34 19.98 -6.77 -8.76
C LYS A 34 20.80 -7.13 -10.01
N PRO A 35 21.16 -6.15 -10.85
CA PRO A 35 21.98 -6.40 -12.02
C PRO A 35 23.40 -6.81 -11.64
N PHE A 36 24.10 -7.41 -12.59
CA PHE A 36 25.46 -7.91 -12.39
C PHE A 36 26.46 -6.75 -12.22
N ASP A 37 27.50 -6.95 -11.41
CA ASP A 37 28.53 -5.94 -11.18
C ASP A 37 29.65 -6.07 -12.24
N TYR A 38 29.43 -5.45 -13.40
CA TYR A 38 30.30 -5.60 -14.56
C TYR A 38 31.67 -4.92 -14.44
N HIS A 39 31.92 -4.04 -13.45
CA HIS A 39 33.18 -3.29 -13.25
C HIS A 39 33.83 -2.74 -14.54
N LEU A 40 33.04 -2.18 -15.47
CA LEU A 40 33.53 -1.74 -16.78
C LEU A 40 34.21 -0.36 -16.72
N PRO A 41 35.33 -0.14 -17.43
CA PRO A 41 35.87 1.19 -17.64
C PRO A 41 34.97 1.98 -18.62
N LYS A 42 34.99 3.32 -18.54
CA LYS A 42 34.21 4.19 -19.45
C LYS A 42 34.52 4.02 -20.94
N SER A 43 35.69 3.47 -21.27
CA SER A 43 36.09 3.17 -22.65
C SER A 43 35.47 1.87 -23.19
N ASP A 44 34.87 1.05 -22.34
CA ASP A 44 34.23 -0.19 -22.74
C ASP A 44 32.93 0.10 -23.52
N PRO A 45 32.71 -0.53 -24.69
CA PRO A 45 31.49 -0.31 -25.47
C PRO A 45 30.20 -0.71 -24.73
N LEU A 46 30.26 -1.57 -23.71
CA LEU A 46 29.11 -1.98 -22.90
C LEU A 46 28.89 -1.09 -21.67
N TYR A 47 29.75 -0.10 -21.41
CA TYR A 47 29.67 0.74 -20.22
C TYR A 47 28.30 1.45 -20.09
N GLU A 48 27.81 2.01 -21.19
CA GLU A 48 26.53 2.74 -21.20
C GLU A 48 25.35 1.79 -20.94
N TYR A 49 25.39 0.58 -21.51
CA TYR A 49 24.37 -0.44 -21.29
C TYR A 49 24.33 -0.91 -19.82
N ALA A 50 25.49 -1.23 -19.24
CA ALA A 50 25.58 -1.62 -17.83
C ALA A 50 25.14 -0.48 -16.89
N ARG A 51 25.43 0.79 -17.24
CA ARG A 51 24.95 1.95 -16.47
C ARG A 51 23.43 2.08 -16.56
N GLU A 52 22.86 1.92 -17.75
CA GLU A 52 21.40 1.99 -17.98
C GLU A 52 20.67 0.87 -17.24
N GLU A 53 21.18 -0.35 -17.28
CA GLU A 53 20.61 -1.49 -16.54
C GLU A 53 20.56 -1.21 -15.03
N PHE A 54 21.64 -0.68 -14.46
CA PHE A 54 21.67 -0.31 -13.05
C PHE A 54 20.70 0.85 -12.73
N GLN A 55 20.54 1.80 -13.65
CA GLN A 55 19.58 2.89 -13.50
C GLN A 55 18.14 2.34 -13.47
N THR A 56 17.77 1.45 -14.39
CA THR A 56 16.46 0.79 -14.42
C THR A 56 16.20 0.01 -13.12
N TYR A 57 17.19 -0.72 -12.62
CA TYR A 57 17.09 -1.41 -11.33
C TYR A 57 16.75 -0.46 -10.17
N LEU A 58 17.37 0.73 -10.11
CA LEU A 58 17.08 1.70 -9.06
C LEU A 58 15.67 2.29 -9.19
N GLU A 59 15.21 2.56 -10.40
CA GLU A 59 13.84 3.05 -10.67
C GLU A 59 12.78 2.01 -10.29
N ASP A 60 13.05 0.74 -10.56
CA ASP A 60 12.22 -0.38 -10.14
C ASP A 60 12.23 -0.54 -8.62
N LEU A 61 13.39 -0.34 -7.96
CA LEU A 61 13.49 -0.41 -6.51
C LEU A 61 12.70 0.71 -5.83
N GLU A 62 12.68 1.91 -6.40
CA GLU A 62 11.82 2.99 -5.93
C GLU A 62 10.32 2.64 -6.08
N SER A 63 9.94 2.01 -7.19
CA SER A 63 8.58 1.51 -7.40
C SER A 63 8.20 0.44 -6.38
N TYR A 64 9.12 -0.47 -6.08
CA TYR A 64 8.98 -1.48 -5.05
C TYR A 64 8.78 -0.85 -3.65
N MET A 65 9.56 0.17 -3.29
CA MET A 65 9.41 0.86 -2.00
C MET A 65 8.04 1.53 -1.87
N ARG A 66 7.55 2.18 -2.93
CA ARG A 66 6.19 2.76 -2.95
C ARG A 66 5.11 1.69 -2.74
N CYS A 67 5.27 0.52 -3.34
CA CYS A 67 4.37 -0.61 -3.11
C CYS A 67 4.37 -1.05 -1.64
N LEU A 68 5.56 -1.21 -1.04
CA LEU A 68 5.70 -1.61 0.37
C LEU A 68 5.05 -0.59 1.32
N GLU A 69 5.18 0.70 1.04
CA GLU A 69 4.54 1.75 1.84
C GLU A 69 3.02 1.65 1.81
N GLN A 70 2.44 1.35 0.64
CA GLN A 70 0.99 1.13 0.51
C GLN A 70 0.56 -0.12 1.26
N ALA A 71 1.29 -1.23 1.12
CA ALA A 71 1.01 -2.48 1.83
C ALA A 71 1.08 -2.29 3.35
N ARG A 72 2.11 -1.58 3.84
CA ARG A 72 2.25 -1.21 5.26
C ARG A 72 1.10 -0.34 5.73
N GLY A 73 0.69 0.65 4.94
CA GLY A 73 -0.47 1.51 5.24
C GLY A 73 -1.76 0.70 5.37
N GLY A 74 -2.00 -0.24 4.45
CA GLY A 74 -3.12 -1.18 4.49
C GLY A 74 -3.11 -2.04 5.76
N ALA A 75 -1.98 -2.70 6.04
CA ALA A 75 -1.83 -3.54 7.23
C ALA A 75 -2.03 -2.76 8.54
N PHE A 76 -1.55 -1.52 8.60
CA PHE A 76 -1.74 -0.65 9.77
C PHE A 76 -3.21 -0.26 9.96
N ARG A 77 -3.92 0.04 8.85
CA ARG A 77 -5.35 0.33 8.88
C ARG A 77 -6.13 -0.88 9.38
N ASP A 78 -5.86 -2.07 8.85
CA ASP A 78 -6.54 -3.30 9.25
C ASP A 78 -6.30 -3.63 10.73
N LEU A 79 -5.07 -3.45 11.23
CA LEU A 79 -4.75 -3.59 12.65
C LEU A 79 -5.53 -2.59 13.51
N SER A 80 -5.61 -1.32 13.06
CA SER A 80 -6.30 -0.26 13.79
C SER A 80 -7.80 -0.54 13.87
N GLU A 81 -8.43 -0.85 12.74
CA GLU A 81 -9.85 -1.21 12.64
C GLU A 81 -10.16 -2.45 13.51
N GLY A 82 -9.34 -3.50 13.41
CA GLY A 82 -9.48 -4.70 14.22
C GLY A 82 -9.29 -4.44 15.72
N TYR A 83 -8.38 -3.54 16.10
CA TYR A 83 -8.18 -3.20 17.50
C TYR A 83 -9.31 -2.33 18.07
N GLU A 84 -9.87 -1.41 17.28
CA GLU A 84 -11.06 -0.66 17.66
C GLU A 84 -12.26 -1.59 17.88
N GLU A 85 -12.44 -2.56 16.99
CA GLU A 85 -13.45 -3.60 17.16
C GLU A 85 -13.20 -4.44 18.42
N TYR A 86 -11.96 -4.86 18.65
CA TYR A 86 -11.59 -5.61 19.86
C TYR A 86 -11.93 -4.81 21.13
N ARG A 87 -11.62 -3.53 21.19
CA ARG A 87 -11.99 -2.64 22.30
C ARG A 87 -13.49 -2.46 22.45
N ARG A 88 -14.22 -2.31 21.34
CA ARG A 88 -15.68 -2.17 21.36
C ARG A 88 -16.37 -3.39 21.95
N ILE A 89 -15.88 -4.59 21.64
CA ILE A 89 -16.48 -5.85 22.09
C ILE A 89 -16.08 -6.19 23.53
N TYR A 90 -14.81 -6.00 23.90
CA TYR A 90 -14.26 -6.52 25.16
C TYR A 90 -13.85 -5.44 26.17
N GLY A 91 -13.97 -4.16 25.84
CA GLY A 91 -13.71 -3.05 26.78
C GLY A 91 -12.30 -3.08 27.35
N SER A 92 -12.19 -3.14 28.68
CA SER A 92 -10.91 -3.18 29.40
C SER A 92 -10.11 -4.45 29.15
N ASP A 93 -10.76 -5.52 28.70
CA ASP A 93 -10.10 -6.82 28.47
C ASP A 93 -9.42 -6.88 27.10
N ALA A 94 -9.58 -5.84 26.26
CA ALA A 94 -8.98 -5.73 24.93
C ALA A 94 -7.50 -5.31 24.97
N VAL A 95 -6.63 -6.23 25.41
CA VAL A 95 -5.19 -6.01 25.55
C VAL A 95 -4.42 -6.73 24.45
N LEU A 96 -3.70 -5.97 23.60
CA LEU A 96 -2.76 -6.56 22.64
C LEU A 96 -1.60 -7.19 23.39
N ARG A 97 -1.30 -8.45 23.08
CA ARG A 97 -0.16 -9.18 23.64
C ARG A 97 0.99 -9.10 22.64
N SER A 98 2.12 -8.57 23.09
CA SER A 98 3.36 -8.66 22.33
C SER A 98 3.96 -10.06 22.52
N PRO A 99 4.39 -10.75 21.45
CA PRO A 99 5.22 -11.94 21.61
C PRO A 99 6.47 -11.59 22.41
N SER A 100 6.79 -12.37 23.44
CA SER A 100 8.04 -12.21 24.18
C SER A 100 9.20 -12.79 23.34
N PRO A 101 10.41 -12.21 23.35
CA PRO A 101 11.58 -12.81 22.73
C PRO A 101 11.93 -14.22 23.26
N SER A 102 11.37 -14.59 24.42
CA SER A 102 11.54 -15.91 25.04
C SER A 102 10.49 -16.93 24.61
N ASP A 103 9.56 -16.59 23.72
CA ASP A 103 8.49 -17.49 23.27
C ASP A 103 9.04 -18.55 22.30
N PRO A 104 8.88 -19.86 22.56
CA PRO A 104 9.42 -20.93 21.72
C PRO A 104 8.92 -20.93 20.27
N ALA A 105 7.85 -20.18 19.95
CA ALA A 105 7.36 -20.01 18.57
C ALA A 105 8.25 -19.12 17.67
N HIS A 106 9.37 -18.59 18.19
CA HIS A 106 10.31 -17.71 17.46
C HIS A 106 11.70 -18.31 17.25
N ARG A 107 11.89 -19.63 17.48
CA ARG A 107 13.16 -20.34 17.18
C ARG A 107 13.05 -21.18 15.92
#